data_AF-A0A5J4RLM9-F1
#
_entry.id   AF-A0A5J4RLM9-F1
#
_cell.length_a   1.000
_cell.length_b   1.000
_cell.length_c   1.000
_cell.angle_alpha   90.00
_cell.angle_beta   90.00
_cell.angle_gamma   90.00
#
_symmetry.space_group_name_H-M   'P 1'
#
loop_
_entity.id
_entity.type
_entity.pdbx_description
1 polymer ?
#
loop_
_entity_poly.entity_id
_entity_poly.type
_entity_poly.pdbx_seq_one_letter_code
_entity_poly.pdbx_strand_id
1 'polypeptide(L)'
;MLIALVGIIYPVKADEGMWLLQLMQEQHSIDMMKKQGLKLDALDIYNPNGVSLKDAVGIFGGGCTSEIISSEGLVLTNHHCGYSSIQQHSSVEHDYLTEGFWAMSRDEELPTSDLTFIFIERIEDITDVVNAKIATNEITESESFTTSFLTNLAKELHQKSDLKDKKGIVPQALPFYAGNSFYLIYRKVYSDIRMVAAPPSSVGQFGGETDNWMWPRHTGDFSIFRIYADQEGEPASYSPNNVPLKTKKHLSISIKGLEEGDYTMIMGFPGSTSRYLTVSEVKERMEATNSPRIRIREVRQAVLKEVMNASDKIRIQYANKYASSSNYWKNSIGMNKAIIDNNV
;
A
#
# COMPACT_ATOMS: atom_id res chain seq x y z
N MET A 1 36.14 16.86 45.16
CA MET A 1 36.23 15.65 44.32
C MET A 1 34.95 15.61 43.49
N LEU A 2 35.01 16.07 42.23
CA LEU A 2 33.87 16.08 41.31
C LEU A 2 33.85 14.73 40.58
N ILE A 3 32.87 13.88 40.85
CA ILE A 3 32.70 12.62 40.12
C ILE A 3 31.89 12.93 38.87
N ALA A 4 32.55 12.95 37.72
CA ALA A 4 31.89 13.02 36.41
C ALA A 4 31.29 11.65 36.10
N LEU A 5 29.96 11.58 36.06
CA LEU A 5 29.22 10.39 35.62
C LEU A 5 29.29 10.33 34.08
N VAL A 6 30.21 9.54 33.53
CA VAL A 6 30.26 9.25 32.09
C VAL A 6 29.13 8.28 31.77
N GLY A 7 28.02 8.82 31.26
CA GLY A 7 26.91 8.00 30.76
C GLY A 7 27.35 7.24 29.51
N ILE A 8 27.33 5.92 29.57
CA ILE A 8 27.51 5.05 28.40
C ILE A 8 26.21 5.18 27.57
N ILE A 9 26.28 5.98 26.50
CA ILE A 9 25.22 6.01 25.49
C ILE A 9 25.42 4.75 24.64
N TYR A 10 24.63 3.72 24.90
CA TYR A 10 24.49 2.62 23.96
C TYR A 10 23.80 3.17 22.71
N PRO A 11 24.39 3.06 21.51
CA PRO A 11 23.67 3.39 20.29
C PRO A 11 22.47 2.45 20.20
N VAL A 12 21.27 3.01 20.32
CA VAL A 12 20.03 2.30 20.03
C VAL A 12 20.07 2.02 18.53
N LYS A 13 20.27 0.75 18.15
CA LYS A 13 20.29 0.34 16.75
C LYS A 13 18.86 0.17 16.27
N ALA A 14 18.44 1.04 15.35
CA ALA A 14 17.20 0.90 14.61
C ALA A 14 17.47 0.15 13.31
N ASP A 15 17.71 -1.16 13.39
CA ASP A 15 17.94 -2.00 12.19
C ASP A 15 16.64 -2.18 11.39
N GLU A 16 15.48 -2.01 12.04
CA GLU A 16 14.14 -2.07 11.42
C GLU A 16 13.64 -0.67 10.97
N GLY A 17 12.98 -0.63 9.81
CA GLY A 17 12.40 0.60 9.27
C GLY A 17 11.72 0.41 7.91
N MET A 18 10.84 1.36 7.57
CA MET A 18 10.31 1.52 6.22
C MET A 18 11.09 2.64 5.54
N TRP A 19 11.97 2.27 4.61
CA TRP A 19 12.99 3.15 4.06
C TRP A 19 12.51 3.83 2.77
N LEU A 20 12.78 5.13 2.65
CA LEU A 20 12.56 5.85 1.41
C LEU A 20 13.63 5.45 0.40
N LEU A 21 13.22 4.83 -0.72
CA LEU A 21 14.15 4.30 -1.70
C LEU A 21 15.13 5.34 -2.25
N GLN A 22 14.69 6.59 -2.40
CA GLN A 22 15.54 7.69 -2.85
C GLN A 22 16.70 8.02 -1.91
N LEU A 23 16.56 7.69 -0.62
CA LEU A 23 17.54 7.98 0.41
C LEU A 23 18.42 6.75 0.74
N MET A 24 18.28 5.63 0.02
CA MET A 24 18.99 4.38 0.36
C MET A 24 20.51 4.53 0.48
N GLN A 25 21.12 5.39 -0.34
CA GLN A 25 22.55 5.67 -0.27
C GLN A 25 22.91 6.49 0.97
N GLU A 26 22.17 7.58 1.22
CA GLU A 26 22.34 8.44 2.40
C GLU A 26 22.07 7.70 3.72
N GLN A 27 21.16 6.73 3.68
CA GLN A 27 20.77 5.89 4.82
C GLN A 27 21.73 4.70 5.04
N HIS A 28 22.75 4.52 4.18
CA HIS A 28 23.65 3.36 4.18
C HIS A 28 22.91 2.00 4.13
N SER A 29 21.65 1.99 3.69
CA SER A 29 20.80 0.79 3.71
C SER A 29 21.31 -0.26 2.71
N ILE A 30 21.89 0.16 1.59
CA ILE A 30 22.38 -0.77 0.57
C ILE A 30 23.53 -1.66 1.09
N ASP A 31 24.45 -1.11 1.87
CA ASP A 31 25.57 -1.87 2.43
C ASP A 31 25.08 -2.92 3.44
N MET A 32 24.08 -2.57 4.23
CA MET A 32 23.40 -3.49 5.15
C MET A 32 22.70 -4.61 4.37
N MET A 33 21.90 -4.26 3.36
CA MET A 33 21.18 -5.24 2.54
C MET A 33 22.13 -6.20 1.84
N LYS A 34 23.26 -5.71 1.30
CA LYS A 34 24.29 -6.58 0.69
C LYS A 34 24.92 -7.54 1.68
N LYS A 35 25.19 -7.10 2.93
CA LYS A 35 25.68 -7.98 4.00
C LYS A 35 24.66 -9.07 4.37
N GLN A 36 23.37 -8.77 4.25
CA GLN A 36 22.28 -9.72 4.51
C GLN A 36 22.00 -10.67 3.34
N GLY A 37 22.63 -10.47 2.18
CA GLY A 37 22.54 -11.40 1.05
C GLY A 37 22.03 -10.78 -0.26
N LEU A 38 21.62 -9.51 -0.27
CA LEU A 38 21.21 -8.82 -1.50
C LEU A 38 22.34 -8.85 -2.53
N LYS A 39 21.99 -9.23 -3.77
CA LYS A 39 22.92 -9.26 -4.92
C LYS A 39 22.73 -8.11 -5.90
N LEU A 40 21.63 -7.36 -5.77
CA LEU A 40 21.33 -6.21 -6.61
C LEU A 40 22.12 -4.97 -6.18
N ASP A 41 22.37 -4.08 -7.12
CA ASP A 41 22.90 -2.75 -6.84
C ASP A 41 21.77 -1.77 -6.48
N ALA A 42 22.12 -0.63 -5.87
CA ALA A 42 21.14 0.37 -5.46
C ALA A 42 20.28 0.87 -6.64
N LEU A 43 20.89 1.05 -7.80
CA LEU A 43 20.21 1.52 -9.02
C LEU A 43 19.30 0.45 -9.63
N ASP A 44 19.52 -0.84 -9.37
CA ASP A 44 18.58 -1.88 -9.78
C ASP A 44 17.28 -1.80 -8.99
N ILE A 45 17.34 -1.35 -7.72
CA ILE A 45 16.19 -1.16 -6.84
C ILE A 45 15.49 0.15 -7.17
N TYR A 46 16.22 1.27 -7.13
CA TYR A 46 15.69 2.61 -7.40
C TYR A 46 16.66 3.41 -8.26
N ASN A 47 16.22 3.73 -9.48
CA ASN A 47 16.92 4.63 -10.38
C ASN A 47 16.00 5.82 -10.70
N PRO A 48 16.36 7.07 -10.32
CA PRO A 48 15.56 8.24 -10.66
C PRO A 48 15.60 8.57 -12.15
N ASN A 49 16.63 8.12 -12.88
CA ASN A 49 16.91 8.48 -14.26
C ASN A 49 16.82 7.29 -15.23
N GLY A 50 16.29 6.16 -14.79
CA GLY A 50 16.28 4.92 -15.57
C GLY A 50 15.32 3.88 -15.01
N VAL A 51 15.28 2.72 -15.67
CA VAL A 51 14.40 1.62 -15.26
C VAL A 51 14.99 0.89 -14.06
N SER A 52 14.17 0.63 -13.04
CA SER A 52 14.54 -0.15 -11.86
C SER A 52 13.36 -0.99 -11.33
N LEU A 53 13.52 -1.71 -10.21
CA LEU A 53 12.43 -2.48 -9.58
C LEU A 53 11.22 -1.61 -9.21
N LYS A 54 11.43 -0.32 -8.93
CA LYS A 54 10.33 0.63 -8.67
C LYS A 54 9.28 0.63 -9.79
N ASP A 55 9.70 0.41 -11.03
CA ASP A 55 8.81 0.48 -12.21
C ASP A 55 7.97 -0.79 -12.40
N ALA A 56 8.18 -1.82 -11.57
CA ALA A 56 7.35 -3.01 -11.50
C ALA A 56 6.47 -3.04 -10.25
N VAL A 57 6.57 -2.08 -9.33
CA VAL A 57 5.81 -2.04 -8.08
C VAL A 57 4.93 -0.79 -8.06
N GLY A 58 3.61 -0.96 -7.90
CA GLY A 58 2.65 0.13 -7.94
C GLY A 58 1.60 0.06 -6.84
N ILE A 59 0.95 1.19 -6.59
CA ILE A 59 -0.18 1.25 -5.67
C ILE A 59 -1.39 0.67 -6.41
N PHE A 60 -2.00 -0.32 -5.78
CA PHE A 60 -3.24 -0.94 -6.25
C PHE A 60 -4.43 -0.28 -5.55
N GLY A 61 -5.30 0.36 -6.34
CA GLY A 61 -6.38 1.18 -5.83
C GLY A 61 -5.84 2.32 -4.95
N GLY A 62 -6.40 2.46 -3.75
CA GLY A 62 -6.08 3.53 -2.81
C GLY A 62 -5.28 3.11 -1.57
N GLY A 63 -4.84 1.86 -1.45
CA GLY A 63 -4.26 1.40 -0.19
C GLY A 63 -3.54 0.06 -0.18
N CYS A 64 -3.41 -0.62 -1.32
CA CYS A 64 -2.63 -1.85 -1.43
C CYS A 64 -1.39 -1.65 -2.29
N THR A 65 -0.47 -2.60 -2.18
CA THR A 65 0.66 -2.72 -3.12
C THR A 65 0.34 -3.82 -4.12
N SER A 66 0.91 -3.70 -5.31
CA SER A 66 0.88 -4.75 -6.32
C SER A 66 2.13 -4.72 -7.16
N GLU A 67 2.40 -5.84 -7.82
CA GLU A 67 3.59 -6.04 -8.62
C GLU A 67 3.26 -6.55 -10.03
N ILE A 68 3.99 -6.05 -11.01
CA ILE A 68 3.85 -6.41 -12.41
C ILE A 68 4.71 -7.64 -12.67
N ILE A 69 4.09 -8.68 -13.21
CA ILE A 69 4.71 -9.99 -13.44
C ILE A 69 4.74 -10.40 -14.93
N SER A 70 4.40 -9.49 -15.84
CA SER A 70 4.54 -9.71 -17.28
C SER A 70 4.84 -8.43 -18.05
N SER A 71 5.32 -8.59 -19.29
CA SER A 71 5.51 -7.48 -20.24
C SER A 71 4.21 -6.81 -20.69
N GLU A 72 3.06 -7.41 -20.43
CA GLU A 72 1.74 -6.93 -20.85
C GLU A 72 0.87 -6.49 -19.66
N GLY A 73 1.50 -5.96 -18.61
CA GLY A 73 0.78 -5.30 -17.52
C GLY A 73 -0.04 -6.24 -16.63
N LEU A 74 0.25 -7.55 -16.62
CA LEU A 74 -0.31 -8.48 -15.63
C LEU A 74 0.21 -8.13 -14.24
N VAL A 75 -0.70 -7.96 -13.30
CA VAL A 75 -0.47 -7.49 -11.94
C VAL A 75 -0.90 -8.56 -10.94
N LEU A 76 -0.04 -8.84 -9.97
CA LEU A 76 -0.34 -9.66 -8.80
C LEU A 76 -0.57 -8.75 -7.58
N THR A 77 -1.60 -9.06 -6.81
CA THR A 77 -1.87 -8.43 -5.49
C THR A 77 -2.58 -9.44 -4.60
N ASN A 78 -2.90 -9.08 -3.36
CA ASN A 78 -3.64 -9.98 -2.47
C ASN A 78 -5.10 -10.15 -2.89
N HIS A 79 -5.71 -11.28 -2.54
CA HIS A 79 -7.15 -11.51 -2.72
C HIS A 79 -7.96 -10.47 -1.95
N HIS A 80 -7.55 -10.17 -0.71
CA HIS A 80 -8.23 -9.14 0.09
C HIS A 80 -8.09 -7.72 -0.49
N CYS A 81 -7.04 -7.44 -1.25
CA CYS A 81 -6.84 -6.18 -1.97
C CYS A 81 -7.77 -6.06 -3.18
N GLY A 82 -7.96 -7.15 -3.93
CA GLY A 82 -8.94 -7.25 -5.03
C GLY A 82 -10.39 -7.45 -4.55
N TYR A 83 -10.62 -7.64 -3.25
CA TYR A 83 -11.91 -8.14 -2.74
C TYR A 83 -13.09 -7.21 -3.01
N SER A 84 -12.88 -5.89 -2.99
CA SER A 84 -13.94 -4.95 -3.38
C SER A 84 -14.33 -5.11 -4.85
N SER A 85 -13.37 -5.39 -5.72
CA SER A 85 -13.57 -5.62 -7.16
C SER A 85 -14.23 -6.98 -7.42
N ILE A 86 -13.77 -8.02 -6.72
CA ILE A 86 -14.40 -9.35 -6.77
C ILE A 86 -15.87 -9.25 -6.33
N GLN A 87 -16.12 -8.55 -5.21
CA GLN A 87 -17.48 -8.30 -4.73
C GLN A 87 -18.30 -7.48 -5.73
N GLN A 88 -17.74 -6.42 -6.33
CA GLN A 88 -18.42 -5.56 -7.29
C GLN A 88 -18.92 -6.36 -8.51
N HIS A 89 -18.14 -7.34 -8.96
CA HIS A 89 -18.50 -8.23 -10.07
C HIS A 89 -19.37 -9.42 -9.66
N SER A 90 -19.55 -9.65 -8.37
CA SER A 90 -20.33 -10.79 -7.86
C SER A 90 -21.83 -10.50 -7.80
N SER A 91 -22.62 -11.53 -8.11
CA SER A 91 -24.07 -11.57 -8.00
C SER A 91 -24.52 -12.93 -7.47
N VAL A 92 -25.82 -13.12 -7.23
CA VAL A 92 -26.33 -14.44 -6.81
C VAL A 92 -26.16 -15.45 -7.96
N GLU A 93 -26.27 -14.99 -9.20
CA GLU A 93 -26.12 -15.79 -10.41
C GLU A 93 -24.64 -16.07 -10.74
N HIS A 94 -23.75 -15.12 -10.48
CA HIS A 94 -22.31 -15.21 -10.70
C HIS A 94 -21.55 -14.82 -9.44
N ASP A 95 -21.39 -15.76 -8.51
CA ASP A 95 -20.78 -15.50 -7.20
C ASP A 95 -19.26 -15.76 -7.21
N TYR A 96 -18.50 -14.80 -7.73
CA TYR A 96 -17.05 -14.89 -7.78
C TYR A 96 -16.37 -14.89 -6.40
N LEU A 97 -17.06 -14.45 -5.35
CA LEU A 97 -16.54 -14.59 -3.98
C LEU A 97 -16.45 -16.07 -3.59
N THR A 98 -17.47 -16.87 -3.92
CA THR A 98 -17.52 -18.29 -3.56
C THR A 98 -16.75 -19.16 -4.54
N GLU A 99 -16.95 -18.93 -5.84
CA GLU A 99 -16.43 -19.82 -6.90
C GLU A 99 -15.07 -19.38 -7.45
N GLY A 100 -14.65 -18.15 -7.14
CA GLY A 100 -13.51 -17.52 -7.82
C GLY A 100 -13.85 -17.10 -9.25
N PHE A 101 -12.86 -16.61 -9.97
CA PHE A 101 -12.97 -16.13 -11.33
C PHE A 101 -11.67 -16.36 -12.10
N TRP A 102 -11.75 -16.74 -13.37
CA TRP A 102 -10.60 -16.96 -14.25
C TRP A 102 -10.97 -16.59 -15.68
N ALA A 103 -10.44 -15.46 -16.18
CA ALA A 103 -10.56 -15.10 -17.59
C ALA A 103 -9.65 -15.99 -18.43
N MET A 104 -10.22 -16.72 -19.40
CA MET A 104 -9.49 -17.62 -20.30
C MET A 104 -8.95 -16.90 -21.55
N SER A 105 -9.41 -15.66 -21.77
CA SER A 105 -8.99 -14.79 -22.87
C SER A 105 -8.99 -13.32 -22.44
N ARG A 106 -8.39 -12.42 -23.24
CA ARG A 106 -8.35 -10.97 -22.96
C ARG A 106 -9.74 -10.34 -22.93
N ASP A 107 -10.64 -10.83 -23.77
CA ASP A 107 -12.01 -10.32 -23.89
C ASP A 107 -12.91 -10.73 -22.71
N GLU A 108 -12.47 -11.74 -21.94
CA GLU A 108 -13.14 -12.17 -20.71
C GLU A 108 -12.67 -11.39 -19.46
N GLU A 109 -11.58 -10.61 -19.55
CA GLU A 109 -11.09 -9.82 -18.41
C GLU A 109 -12.10 -8.71 -18.04
N LEU A 110 -12.54 -8.66 -16.78
CA LEU A 110 -13.66 -7.80 -16.36
C LEU A 110 -13.21 -6.35 -16.11
N PRO A 111 -13.70 -5.34 -16.86
CA PRO A 111 -13.41 -3.94 -16.58
C PRO A 111 -13.88 -3.54 -15.18
N THR A 112 -12.96 -3.07 -14.34
CA THR A 112 -13.25 -2.82 -12.93
C THR A 112 -13.32 -1.32 -12.68
N SER A 113 -14.55 -0.81 -12.52
CA SER A 113 -14.79 0.63 -12.33
C SER A 113 -14.19 1.12 -11.01
N ASP A 114 -13.71 2.37 -11.01
CA ASP A 114 -13.10 3.05 -9.86
C ASP A 114 -11.79 2.42 -9.33
N LEU A 115 -11.31 1.34 -9.94
CA LEU A 115 -10.00 0.76 -9.65
C LEU A 115 -8.92 1.50 -10.44
N THR A 116 -7.80 1.81 -9.78
CA THR A 116 -6.64 2.41 -10.42
C THR A 116 -5.38 1.63 -10.10
N PHE A 117 -4.39 1.74 -10.99
CA PHE A 117 -3.02 1.34 -10.73
C PHE A 117 -2.14 2.57 -10.83
N ILE A 118 -1.31 2.82 -9.82
CA ILE A 118 -0.54 4.05 -9.71
C ILE A 118 0.94 3.75 -9.64
N PHE A 119 1.71 4.28 -10.59
CA PHE A 119 3.16 4.29 -10.54
C PHE A 119 3.69 5.55 -9.85
N ILE A 120 4.85 5.44 -9.21
CA ILE A 120 5.62 6.59 -8.78
C ILE A 120 6.55 7.01 -9.92
N GLU A 121 6.18 8.11 -10.57
CA GLU A 121 6.95 8.66 -11.70
C GLU A 121 8.21 9.36 -11.18
N ARG A 122 8.03 10.26 -10.20
CA ARG A 122 9.11 11.08 -9.63
C ARG A 122 8.78 11.50 -8.20
N ILE A 123 9.80 11.65 -7.37
CA ILE A 123 9.71 12.25 -6.04
C ILE A 123 10.71 13.40 -5.98
N GLU A 124 10.28 14.54 -5.44
CA GLU A 124 11.12 15.72 -5.24
C GLU A 124 11.05 16.18 -3.79
N ASP A 125 12.19 16.60 -3.23
CA ASP A 125 12.23 17.29 -1.94
C ASP A 125 11.79 18.74 -2.13
N ILE A 126 10.72 19.13 -1.42
CA ILE A 126 10.14 20.47 -1.43
C ILE A 126 10.21 21.14 -0.06
N THR A 127 11.02 20.61 0.85
CA THR A 127 11.15 21.09 2.23
C THR A 127 11.51 22.58 2.28
N ASP A 128 12.49 23.00 1.47
CA ASP A 128 12.92 24.40 1.41
C ASP A 128 11.82 25.33 0.89
N VAL A 129 10.98 24.85 -0.03
CA VAL A 129 9.84 25.61 -0.56
C VAL A 129 8.82 25.87 0.54
N VAL A 130 8.52 24.86 1.35
CA VAL A 130 7.58 25.00 2.48
C VAL A 130 8.17 25.90 3.56
N ASN A 131 9.44 25.70 3.93
CA ASN A 131 10.13 26.51 4.94
C ASN A 131 10.22 27.99 4.55
N ALA A 132 10.45 28.29 3.26
CA ALA A 132 10.46 29.66 2.78
C ALA A 132 9.11 30.35 2.98
N LYS A 133 7.99 29.66 2.69
CA LYS A 133 6.63 30.20 2.89
C LYS A 133 6.31 30.45 4.37
N ILE A 134 6.82 29.60 5.26
CA ILE A 134 6.73 29.81 6.73
C ILE A 134 7.56 31.03 7.13
N ALA A 135 8.81 31.14 6.67
CA ALA A 135 9.71 32.23 7.01
C ALA A 135 9.20 33.61 6.57
N THR A 136 8.43 33.68 5.48
CA THR A 136 7.79 34.91 5.01
C THR A 136 6.42 35.18 5.64
N ASN A 137 5.97 34.35 6.59
CA ASN A 137 4.64 34.38 7.18
C ASN A 137 3.50 34.29 6.15
N GLU A 138 3.72 33.61 5.01
CA GLU A 138 2.65 33.30 4.04
C GLU A 138 1.72 32.23 4.62
N ILE A 139 2.29 31.29 5.37
CA ILE A 139 1.60 30.24 6.12
C ILE A 139 2.21 30.09 7.51
N THR A 140 1.43 29.53 8.43
CA THR A 140 1.91 29.02 9.71
C THR A 140 2.45 27.60 9.57
N GLU A 141 3.23 27.15 10.56
CA GLU A 141 3.68 25.75 10.64
C GLU A 141 2.49 24.78 10.66
N SER A 142 1.42 25.08 11.41
CA SER A 142 0.21 24.26 11.45
C SER A 142 -0.47 24.14 10.07
N GLU A 143 -0.51 25.23 9.31
CA GLU A 143 -1.09 25.23 7.96
C GLU A 143 -0.29 24.36 6.98
N SER A 144 1.02 24.18 7.20
CA SER A 144 1.88 23.34 6.35
C SER A 144 1.44 21.86 6.31
N PHE A 145 0.72 21.40 7.34
CA PHE A 145 0.21 20.03 7.43
C PHE A 145 -1.17 19.86 6.80
N THR A 146 -1.84 20.95 6.42
CA THR A 146 -3.23 20.89 5.97
C THR A 146 -3.33 20.32 4.57
N THR A 147 -4.36 19.51 4.34
CA THR A 147 -4.67 18.97 3.01
C THR A 147 -4.87 20.08 1.98
N SER A 148 -5.46 21.21 2.37
CA SER A 148 -5.68 22.37 1.50
C SER A 148 -4.36 22.96 1.00
N PHE A 149 -3.44 23.27 1.91
CA PHE A 149 -2.13 23.81 1.56
C PHE A 149 -1.34 22.85 0.66
N LEU A 150 -1.19 21.60 1.09
CA LEU A 150 -0.40 20.60 0.37
C LEU A 150 -0.97 20.33 -1.03
N THR A 151 -2.30 20.27 -1.17
CA THR A 151 -2.94 20.10 -2.48
C THR A 151 -2.69 21.28 -3.41
N ASN A 152 -2.78 22.51 -2.90
CA ASN A 152 -2.55 23.71 -3.70
C ASN A 152 -1.08 23.85 -4.09
N LEU A 153 -0.16 23.62 -3.16
CA LEU A 153 1.27 23.63 -3.43
C LEU A 153 1.66 22.58 -4.47
N ALA A 154 1.15 21.35 -4.34
CA ALA A 154 1.40 20.28 -5.32
C ALA A 154 0.93 20.66 -6.73
N LYS A 155 -0.25 21.28 -6.84
CA LYS A 155 -0.76 21.79 -8.13
C LYS A 155 0.12 22.90 -8.69
N GLU A 156 0.51 23.87 -7.85
CA GLU A 156 1.38 24.98 -8.25
C GLU A 156 2.72 24.48 -8.81
N LEU A 157 3.40 23.59 -8.08
CA LEU A 157 4.69 23.04 -8.48
C LEU A 157 4.57 22.16 -9.72
N HIS A 158 3.51 21.38 -9.84
CA HIS A 158 3.25 20.59 -11.04
C HIS A 158 3.08 21.46 -12.30
N GLN A 159 2.35 22.58 -12.22
CA GLN A 159 2.18 23.51 -13.35
C GLN A 159 3.50 24.12 -13.85
N LYS A 160 4.51 24.18 -12.99
CA LYS A 160 5.86 24.67 -13.31
C LYS A 160 6.81 23.55 -13.80
N SER A 161 6.39 22.28 -13.68
CA SER A 161 7.21 21.12 -14.03
C SER A 161 7.13 20.75 -15.51
N ASP A 162 8.11 19.98 -15.97
CA ASP A 162 8.16 19.29 -17.26
C ASP A 162 7.09 18.19 -17.41
N LEU A 163 6.40 17.84 -16.33
CA LEU A 163 5.35 16.81 -16.31
C LEU A 163 3.93 17.37 -16.48
N LYS A 164 3.73 18.69 -16.53
CA LYS A 164 2.40 19.33 -16.54
C LYS A 164 1.48 18.87 -17.69
N ASP A 165 2.06 18.56 -18.85
CA ASP A 165 1.33 18.17 -20.06
C ASP A 165 1.29 16.65 -20.24
N LYS A 166 1.81 15.87 -19.28
CA LYS A 166 1.83 14.41 -19.33
C LYS A 166 0.51 13.84 -18.82
N LYS A 167 -0.08 12.93 -19.60
CA LYS A 167 -1.36 12.28 -19.27
C LYS A 167 -1.25 11.47 -17.96
N GLY A 168 -2.29 11.56 -17.15
CA GLY A 168 -2.44 10.76 -15.93
C GLY A 168 -1.46 11.10 -14.81
N ILE A 169 -0.69 12.20 -14.90
CA ILE A 169 0.16 12.66 -13.79
C ILE A 169 -0.69 13.39 -12.75
N VAL A 170 -0.65 12.90 -11.52
CA VAL A 170 -1.33 13.49 -10.36
C VAL A 170 -0.29 13.82 -9.28
N PRO A 171 0.02 15.10 -9.03
CA PRO A 171 0.97 15.49 -7.99
C PRO A 171 0.36 15.32 -6.59
N GLN A 172 1.18 14.97 -5.61
CA GLN A 172 0.80 14.88 -4.21
C GLN A 172 1.94 15.34 -3.31
N ALA A 173 1.75 16.43 -2.59
CA ALA A 173 2.68 16.86 -1.54
C ALA A 173 2.31 16.16 -0.22
N LEU A 174 3.30 15.63 0.50
CA LEU A 174 3.11 14.97 1.78
C LEU A 174 4.19 15.39 2.78
N PRO A 175 3.83 15.56 4.06
CA PRO A 175 4.80 15.73 5.14
C PRO A 175 5.41 14.38 5.52
N PHE A 176 6.69 14.40 5.82
CA PHE A 176 7.47 13.27 6.32
C PHE A 176 8.16 13.67 7.63
N TYR A 177 8.51 12.66 8.43
CA TYR A 177 9.19 12.86 9.71
C TYR A 177 8.49 13.90 10.61
N ALA A 178 7.17 13.80 10.76
CA ALA A 178 6.34 14.75 11.51
C ALA A 178 6.48 16.21 11.05
N GLY A 179 6.74 16.45 9.76
CA GLY A 179 6.86 17.78 9.15
C GLY A 179 8.27 18.32 9.06
N ASN A 180 9.29 17.54 9.44
CA ASN A 180 10.68 17.93 9.23
C ASN A 180 11.12 17.85 7.76
N SER A 181 10.35 17.16 6.92
CA SER A 181 10.57 17.12 5.48
C SER A 181 9.25 17.10 4.72
N PHE A 182 9.26 17.61 3.50
CA PHE A 182 8.10 17.59 2.61
C PHE A 182 8.52 17.06 1.25
N TYR A 183 7.80 16.07 0.74
CA TYR A 183 8.07 15.51 -0.59
C TYR A 183 6.88 15.73 -1.53
N LEU A 184 7.19 16.10 -2.77
CA LEU A 184 6.24 16.13 -3.88
C LEU A 184 6.37 14.84 -4.67
N ILE A 185 5.31 14.05 -4.69
CA ILE A 185 5.24 12.77 -5.38
C ILE A 185 4.40 12.93 -6.64
N TYR A 186 5.02 12.74 -7.80
CA TYR A 186 4.33 12.67 -9.08
C TYR A 186 3.88 11.24 -9.34
N ARG A 187 2.56 11.04 -9.39
CA ARG A 187 1.95 9.72 -9.53
C ARG A 187 1.38 9.56 -10.94
N LYS A 188 1.73 8.50 -11.66
CA LYS A 188 1.14 8.17 -12.96
C LYS A 188 0.00 7.18 -12.79
N VAL A 189 -1.23 7.63 -12.98
CA VAL A 189 -2.47 6.90 -12.64
C VAL A 189 -3.10 6.30 -13.88
N TYR A 190 -3.20 4.96 -13.92
CA TYR A 190 -3.97 4.21 -14.91
C TYR A 190 -5.33 3.83 -14.34
N SER A 191 -6.40 4.00 -15.12
CA SER A 191 -7.79 3.80 -14.67
C SER A 191 -8.58 2.75 -15.44
N ASP A 192 -8.03 2.15 -16.49
CA ASP A 192 -8.55 0.92 -17.10
C ASP A 192 -7.81 -0.29 -16.52
N ILE A 193 -8.30 -0.77 -15.37
CA ILE A 193 -7.78 -1.97 -14.72
C ILE A 193 -8.84 -3.06 -14.81
N ARG A 194 -8.44 -4.25 -15.27
CA ARG A 194 -9.36 -5.37 -15.51
C ARG A 194 -9.02 -6.55 -14.62
N MET A 195 -10.03 -7.18 -14.04
CA MET A 195 -9.88 -8.39 -13.23
C MET A 195 -9.60 -9.57 -14.15
N VAL A 196 -8.53 -10.30 -13.87
CA VAL A 196 -8.07 -11.45 -14.67
C VAL A 196 -8.37 -12.74 -13.93
N ALA A 197 -8.04 -12.80 -12.64
CA ALA A 197 -8.31 -13.98 -11.84
C ALA A 197 -8.45 -13.69 -10.34
N ALA A 198 -9.23 -14.51 -9.67
CA ALA A 198 -9.28 -14.61 -8.23
C ALA A 198 -9.58 -16.07 -7.82
N PRO A 199 -8.84 -16.65 -6.87
CA PRO A 199 -9.23 -17.93 -6.29
C PRO A 199 -10.57 -17.80 -5.53
N PRO A 200 -11.29 -18.90 -5.29
CA PRO A 200 -12.46 -18.86 -4.41
C PRO A 200 -12.06 -18.39 -3.01
N SER A 201 -12.99 -17.75 -2.28
CA SER A 201 -12.74 -17.27 -0.92
C SER A 201 -12.30 -18.37 0.05
N SER A 202 -12.69 -19.62 -0.19
CA SER A 202 -12.22 -20.77 0.58
C SER A 202 -10.70 -20.95 0.51
N VAL A 203 -10.04 -20.42 -0.51
CA VAL A 203 -8.58 -20.38 -0.67
C VAL A 203 -8.04 -18.98 -0.36
N GLY A 204 -8.61 -17.94 -0.99
CA GLY A 204 -8.17 -16.55 -0.90
C GLY A 204 -8.26 -15.93 0.50
N GLN A 205 -9.15 -16.45 1.34
CA GLN A 205 -9.29 -16.07 2.75
C GLN A 205 -9.50 -17.30 3.65
N PHE A 206 -8.83 -18.42 3.35
CA PHE A 206 -8.86 -19.63 4.18
C PHE A 206 -8.59 -19.30 5.67
N GLY A 207 -9.41 -19.87 6.56
CA GLY A 207 -9.38 -19.60 8.00
C GLY A 207 -10.08 -18.29 8.43
N GLY A 208 -10.43 -17.42 7.47
CA GLY A 208 -11.19 -16.20 7.68
C GLY A 208 -10.67 -15.36 8.86
N GLU A 209 -11.60 -14.93 9.69
CA GLU A 209 -11.35 -14.06 10.84
C GLU A 209 -10.57 -14.78 11.95
N THR A 210 -10.68 -16.11 12.05
CA THR A 210 -9.95 -16.92 13.05
C THR A 210 -8.45 -16.90 12.78
N ASP A 211 -8.05 -16.99 11.52
CA ASP A 211 -6.64 -17.06 11.13
C ASP A 211 -6.05 -15.70 10.75
N ASN A 212 -6.89 -14.67 10.53
CA ASN A 212 -6.41 -13.31 10.26
C ASN A 212 -5.48 -12.80 11.38
N TRP A 213 -4.40 -12.08 11.04
CA TRP A 213 -3.34 -11.69 11.99
C TRP A 213 -2.62 -12.82 12.74
N MET A 214 -2.79 -14.08 12.33
CA MET A 214 -2.12 -15.23 12.95
C MET A 214 -1.04 -15.83 12.06
N TRP A 215 -0.04 -16.42 12.71
CA TRP A 215 0.92 -17.40 12.18
C TRP A 215 0.89 -18.64 13.11
N PRO A 216 0.94 -19.90 12.62
CA PRO A 216 1.02 -20.34 11.22
C PRO A 216 -0.15 -19.90 10.33
N ARG A 217 0.07 -19.87 9.00
CA ARG A 217 -0.94 -19.44 8.02
C ARG A 217 -0.95 -20.35 6.78
N HIS A 218 -2.14 -20.62 6.26
CA HIS A 218 -2.36 -21.51 5.10
C HIS A 218 -3.29 -20.88 4.03
N THR A 219 -3.28 -19.56 3.91
CA THR A 219 -4.17 -18.80 3.01
C THR A 219 -3.48 -18.53 1.67
N GLY A 220 -4.14 -18.85 0.56
CA GLY A 220 -3.71 -18.48 -0.80
C GLY A 220 -4.17 -17.08 -1.17
N ASP A 221 -3.72 -16.07 -0.44
CA ASP A 221 -4.21 -14.69 -0.54
C ASP A 221 -3.63 -13.95 -1.76
N PHE A 222 -4.16 -14.24 -2.95
CA PHE A 222 -3.79 -13.55 -4.19
C PHE A 222 -5.00 -13.26 -5.09
N SER A 223 -4.87 -12.24 -5.93
CA SER A 223 -5.75 -11.97 -7.06
C SER A 223 -4.91 -11.33 -8.18
N ILE A 224 -5.42 -11.40 -9.40
CA ILE A 224 -4.70 -11.03 -10.60
C ILE A 224 -5.52 -10.03 -11.41
N PHE A 225 -4.88 -8.95 -11.81
CA PHE A 225 -5.45 -7.89 -12.63
C PHE A 225 -4.55 -7.59 -13.83
N ARG A 226 -5.03 -6.77 -14.75
CA ARG A 226 -4.23 -6.23 -15.85
C ARG A 226 -4.45 -4.75 -16.04
N ILE A 227 -3.37 -4.03 -16.28
CA ILE A 227 -3.38 -2.62 -16.63
C ILE A 227 -3.58 -2.49 -18.15
N TYR A 228 -4.57 -1.69 -18.55
CA TYR A 228 -4.79 -1.29 -19.94
C TYR A 228 -4.47 0.19 -20.13
N ALA A 229 -4.13 0.56 -21.36
CA ALA A 229 -3.72 1.89 -21.76
C ALA A 229 -4.24 2.23 -23.16
N ASP A 230 -4.10 3.49 -23.58
CA ASP A 230 -4.32 3.86 -24.98
C ASP A 230 -3.24 3.22 -25.90
N GLN A 231 -3.37 3.44 -27.21
CA GLN A 231 -2.48 2.83 -28.22
C GLN A 231 -1.03 3.30 -28.08
N GLU A 232 -0.81 4.47 -27.46
CA GLU A 232 0.50 5.02 -27.16
C GLU A 232 1.09 4.49 -25.83
N GLY A 233 0.32 3.69 -25.08
CA GLY A 233 0.70 3.19 -23.76
C GLY A 233 0.54 4.23 -22.66
N GLU A 234 -0.25 5.29 -22.89
CA GLU A 234 -0.55 6.32 -21.91
C GLU A 234 -1.85 6.01 -21.14
N PRO A 235 -2.00 6.55 -19.91
CA PRO A 235 -3.20 6.34 -19.12
C PRO A 235 -4.45 6.85 -19.83
N ALA A 236 -5.47 5.99 -19.87
CA ALA A 236 -6.77 6.29 -20.44
C ALA A 236 -7.88 5.69 -19.58
N SER A 237 -9.06 6.33 -19.62
CA SER A 237 -10.29 5.72 -19.13
C SER A 237 -10.62 4.46 -19.95
N TYR A 238 -11.47 3.59 -19.39
CA TYR A 238 -11.92 2.39 -20.08
C TYR A 238 -12.40 2.68 -21.49
N SER A 239 -11.90 1.87 -22.42
CA SER A 239 -12.34 1.81 -23.81
C SER A 239 -12.19 0.37 -24.30
N PRO A 240 -13.13 -0.14 -25.11
CA PRO A 240 -12.96 -1.45 -25.74
C PRO A 240 -11.72 -1.52 -26.65
N ASN A 241 -11.20 -0.36 -27.09
CA ASN A 241 -10.01 -0.27 -27.95
C ASN A 241 -8.70 -0.10 -27.17
N ASN A 242 -8.74 -0.01 -25.83
CA ASN A 242 -7.52 0.01 -25.03
C ASN A 242 -6.80 -1.33 -25.14
N VAL A 243 -5.48 -1.28 -25.03
CA VAL A 243 -4.61 -2.46 -25.16
C VAL A 243 -3.88 -2.73 -23.84
N PRO A 244 -3.46 -3.99 -23.58
CA PRO A 244 -2.59 -4.29 -22.44
C PRO A 244 -1.38 -3.36 -22.39
N LEU A 245 -1.12 -2.78 -21.23
CA LEU A 245 0.01 -1.88 -21.04
C LEU A 245 1.32 -2.65 -21.27
N LYS A 246 2.14 -2.17 -22.22
CA LYS A 246 3.51 -2.66 -22.40
C LYS A 246 4.40 -2.07 -21.30
N THR A 247 4.88 -2.91 -20.40
CA THR A 247 5.57 -2.46 -19.18
C THR A 247 7.07 -2.29 -19.40
N LYS A 248 7.66 -1.26 -18.78
CA LYS A 248 9.11 -1.00 -18.83
C LYS A 248 9.92 -2.05 -18.06
N LYS A 249 9.33 -2.59 -16.98
CA LYS A 249 9.89 -3.62 -16.11
C LYS A 249 8.76 -4.52 -15.61
N HIS A 250 9.09 -5.79 -15.41
CA HIS A 250 8.26 -6.75 -14.68
C HIS A 250 9.17 -7.67 -13.86
N LEU A 251 8.62 -8.24 -12.78
CA LEU A 251 9.30 -9.18 -11.91
C LEU A 251 9.24 -10.58 -12.51
N SER A 252 10.38 -11.27 -12.50
CA SER A 252 10.44 -12.70 -12.83
C SER A 252 10.01 -13.51 -11.62
N ILE A 253 9.17 -14.53 -11.85
CA ILE A 253 8.70 -15.43 -10.78
C ILE A 253 9.69 -16.58 -10.67
N SER A 254 10.35 -16.70 -9.52
CA SER A 254 11.17 -17.87 -9.21
C SER A 254 10.28 -19.06 -8.90
N ILE A 255 10.57 -20.22 -9.50
CA ILE A 255 9.97 -21.51 -9.14
C ILE A 255 10.89 -22.36 -8.26
N LYS A 256 12.00 -21.78 -7.80
CA LYS A 256 12.86 -22.39 -6.79
C LYS A 256 12.14 -22.32 -5.44
N GLY A 257 12.31 -23.35 -4.60
CA GLY A 257 11.87 -23.29 -3.20
C GLY A 257 12.59 -22.19 -2.43
N LEU A 258 12.06 -21.88 -1.23
CA LEU A 258 12.64 -20.95 -0.28
C LEU A 258 13.16 -21.72 0.93
N GLU A 259 14.30 -21.29 1.48
CA GLU A 259 14.92 -21.87 2.66
C GLU A 259 14.96 -20.85 3.81
N GLU A 260 15.00 -21.33 5.05
CA GLU A 260 15.19 -20.47 6.22
C GLU A 260 16.52 -19.72 6.11
N GLY A 261 16.50 -18.40 6.30
CA GLY A 261 17.67 -17.54 6.17
C GLY A 261 17.87 -16.92 4.78
N ASP A 262 17.03 -17.26 3.79
CA ASP A 262 17.05 -16.59 2.50
C ASP A 262 16.77 -15.08 2.63
N TYR A 263 17.57 -14.28 1.91
CA TYR A 263 17.38 -12.83 1.87
C TYR A 263 16.01 -12.50 1.24
N THR A 264 15.23 -11.69 1.97
CA THR A 264 13.92 -11.22 1.51
C THR A 264 13.88 -9.69 1.54
N MET A 265 13.43 -9.08 0.45
CA MET A 265 13.18 -7.64 0.34
C MET A 265 11.73 -7.41 -0.06
N ILE A 266 11.07 -6.50 0.65
CA ILE A 266 9.70 -6.10 0.37
C ILE A 266 9.71 -4.62 -0.03
N MET A 267 9.14 -4.34 -1.18
CA MET A 267 8.88 -2.99 -1.67
C MET A 267 7.38 -2.77 -1.70
N GLY A 268 6.91 -1.62 -1.20
CA GLY A 268 5.50 -1.32 -1.22
C GLY A 268 5.16 0.03 -0.59
N PHE A 269 3.87 0.22 -0.36
CA PHE A 269 3.28 1.50 0.05
C PHE A 269 2.63 1.35 1.43
N PRO A 270 3.42 1.29 2.52
CA PRO A 270 2.87 1.20 3.86
C PRO A 270 2.03 2.44 4.17
N GLY A 271 0.80 2.23 4.65
CA GLY A 271 -0.16 3.32 4.86
C GLY A 271 0.20 4.24 6.02
N SER A 272 0.38 3.71 7.22
CA SER A 272 0.66 4.52 8.41
C SER A 272 1.43 3.75 9.47
N THR A 273 2.37 4.41 10.13
CA THR A 273 3.01 3.94 11.36
C THR A 273 2.97 5.05 12.41
N SER A 274 3.34 4.75 13.65
CA SER A 274 3.46 5.77 14.69
C SER A 274 4.62 5.45 15.61
N ARG A 275 5.83 5.43 15.04
CA ARG A 275 7.07 5.05 15.73
C ARG A 275 7.46 6.02 16.85
N TYR A 276 6.97 7.26 16.78
CA TYR A 276 7.39 8.36 17.66
C TYR A 276 6.33 8.72 18.71
N LEU A 277 5.36 7.85 18.97
CA LEU A 277 4.38 8.12 20.01
C LEU A 277 5.03 8.23 21.39
N THR A 278 4.57 9.21 22.16
CA THR A 278 4.81 9.29 23.58
C THR A 278 3.99 8.24 24.35
N VAL A 279 4.40 7.98 25.60
CA VAL A 279 3.67 7.07 26.51
C VAL A 279 2.21 7.49 26.66
N SER A 280 1.91 8.79 26.73
CA SER A 280 0.54 9.30 26.79
C SER A 280 -0.27 8.98 25.54
N GLU A 281 0.33 9.10 24.34
CA GLU A 281 -0.36 8.80 23.08
C GLU A 281 -0.54 7.30 22.86
N VAL A 282 0.40 6.47 23.35
CA VAL A 282 0.23 5.01 23.39
C VAL A 282 -0.96 4.65 24.27
N LYS A 283 -1.07 5.26 25.47
CA LYS A 283 -2.20 5.06 26.37
C LYS A 283 -3.52 5.51 25.73
N GLU A 284 -3.54 6.69 25.11
CA GLU A 284 -4.72 7.19 24.39
C GLU A 284 -5.13 6.23 23.27
N ARG A 285 -4.17 5.73 22.48
CA ARG A 285 -4.45 4.75 21.44
C ARG A 285 -5.12 3.50 22.00
N MET A 286 -4.64 2.97 23.12
CA MET A 286 -5.22 1.78 23.74
C MET A 286 -6.63 2.05 24.27
N GLU A 287 -6.80 3.11 25.06
CA GLU A 287 -7.99 3.36 25.86
C GLU A 287 -9.09 4.10 25.09
N ALA A 288 -8.73 5.09 24.28
CA ALA A 288 -9.66 5.97 23.58
C ALA A 288 -9.91 5.56 22.12
N THR A 289 -8.97 4.85 21.48
CA THR A 289 -9.13 4.43 20.07
C THR A 289 -9.43 2.93 19.94
N ASN A 290 -8.53 2.07 20.40
CA ASN A 290 -8.62 0.63 20.20
C ASN A 290 -9.75 0.00 21.02
N SER A 291 -9.84 0.32 22.32
CA SER A 291 -10.88 -0.30 23.17
C SER A 291 -12.31 0.00 22.71
N PRO A 292 -12.68 1.25 22.35
CA PRO A 292 -13.99 1.53 21.77
C PRO A 292 -14.20 0.84 20.42
N ARG A 293 -13.16 0.80 19.55
CA ARG A 293 -13.23 0.09 18.27
C ARG A 293 -13.54 -1.39 18.46
N ILE A 294 -12.87 -2.05 19.40
CA ILE A 294 -13.08 -3.47 19.72
C ILE A 294 -14.53 -3.70 20.14
N ARG A 295 -14.98 -2.99 21.19
CA ARG A 295 -16.33 -3.13 21.75
C ARG A 295 -17.44 -2.92 20.71
N ILE A 296 -17.35 -1.84 19.94
CA ILE A 296 -18.40 -1.49 18.98
C ILE A 296 -18.38 -2.43 17.77
N ARG A 297 -17.20 -2.77 17.25
CA ARG A 297 -17.11 -3.65 16.08
C ARG A 297 -17.46 -5.09 16.41
N GLU A 298 -17.23 -5.56 17.63
CA GLU A 298 -17.65 -6.89 18.07
C GLU A 298 -19.16 -7.08 17.91
N VAL A 299 -19.96 -6.17 18.46
CA VAL A 299 -21.43 -6.19 18.32
C VAL A 299 -21.85 -6.08 16.85
N ARG A 300 -21.25 -5.14 16.10
CA ARG A 300 -21.53 -4.97 14.67
C ARG A 300 -21.28 -6.25 13.87
N GLN A 301 -20.18 -6.94 14.14
CA GLN A 301 -19.82 -8.16 13.42
C GLN A 301 -20.75 -9.30 13.75
N ALA A 302 -21.16 -9.47 15.02
CA ALA A 302 -22.11 -10.51 15.40
C ALA A 302 -23.42 -10.39 14.59
N VAL A 303 -24.00 -9.18 14.54
CA VAL A 303 -25.23 -8.91 13.79
C VAL A 303 -25.02 -9.12 12.28
N LEU A 304 -23.95 -8.59 11.71
CA LEU A 304 -23.67 -8.74 10.28
C LEU A 304 -23.46 -10.20 9.89
N LYS A 305 -22.75 -10.98 10.72
CA LYS A 305 -22.48 -12.40 10.42
C LYS A 305 -23.76 -13.21 10.42
N GLU A 306 -24.66 -12.97 11.38
CA GLU A 306 -25.96 -13.63 11.45
C GLU A 306 -26.77 -13.42 10.15
N VAL A 307 -26.94 -12.16 9.73
CA VAL A 307 -27.75 -11.86 8.53
C VAL A 307 -27.06 -12.27 7.23
N MET A 308 -25.74 -12.23 7.17
CA MET A 308 -24.98 -12.72 6.01
C MET A 308 -25.10 -14.24 5.86
N ASN A 309 -25.11 -14.98 6.97
CA ASN A 309 -25.27 -16.44 6.95
C ASN A 309 -26.68 -16.86 6.48
N ALA A 310 -27.68 -15.99 6.63
CA ALA A 310 -29.07 -16.29 6.28
C ALA A 310 -29.42 -16.00 4.80
N SER A 311 -28.55 -15.31 4.04
CA SER A 311 -28.85 -14.92 2.66
C SER A 311 -27.58 -14.67 1.84
N ASP A 312 -27.42 -15.38 0.73
CA ASP A 312 -26.31 -15.18 -0.22
C ASP A 312 -26.28 -13.76 -0.78
N LYS A 313 -27.45 -13.18 -1.08
CA LYS A 313 -27.54 -11.80 -1.52
C LYS A 313 -26.96 -10.84 -0.47
N ILE A 314 -27.28 -11.03 0.82
CA ILE A 314 -26.74 -10.18 1.90
C ILE A 314 -25.26 -10.46 2.11
N ARG A 315 -24.83 -11.74 2.09
CA ARG A 315 -23.42 -12.13 2.15
C ARG A 315 -22.61 -11.39 1.10
N ILE A 316 -23.04 -11.40 -0.16
CA ILE A 316 -22.38 -10.69 -1.26
C ILE A 316 -22.40 -9.19 -1.00
N GLN A 317 -23.55 -8.59 -0.68
CA GLN A 317 -23.67 -7.13 -0.47
C GLN A 317 -22.82 -6.58 0.69
N TYR A 318 -22.56 -7.40 1.71
CA TYR A 318 -21.84 -6.99 2.92
C TYR A 318 -20.43 -7.59 3.04
N ALA A 319 -20.00 -8.46 2.13
CA ALA A 319 -18.71 -9.16 2.19
C ALA A 319 -17.54 -8.23 2.51
N ASN A 320 -17.28 -7.21 1.66
CA ASN A 320 -16.16 -6.29 1.87
C ASN A 320 -16.34 -5.42 3.14
N LYS A 321 -17.57 -4.98 3.43
CA LYS A 321 -17.88 -4.18 4.63
C LYS A 321 -17.60 -4.97 5.91
N TYR A 322 -17.93 -6.26 5.92
CA TYR A 322 -17.67 -7.15 7.03
C TYR A 322 -16.18 -7.43 7.19
N ALA A 323 -15.50 -7.85 6.12
CA ALA A 323 -14.07 -8.18 6.12
C ALA A 323 -13.23 -6.97 6.58
N SER A 324 -13.48 -5.78 6.03
CA SER A 324 -12.77 -4.55 6.40
C SER A 324 -13.05 -4.13 7.85
N SER A 325 -14.28 -4.34 8.34
CA SER A 325 -14.63 -4.11 9.75
C SER A 325 -13.88 -5.08 10.67
N SER A 326 -13.88 -6.37 10.32
CA SER A 326 -13.29 -7.44 11.12
C SER A 326 -11.78 -7.35 11.19
N ASN A 327 -11.14 -7.02 10.07
CA ASN A 327 -9.70 -6.88 9.98
C ASN A 327 -9.14 -5.91 11.04
N TYR A 328 -9.70 -4.72 11.11
CA TYR A 328 -9.28 -3.70 12.09
C TYR A 328 -9.81 -3.94 13.50
N TRP A 329 -10.91 -4.71 13.67
CA TRP A 329 -11.33 -5.17 14.99
C TRP A 329 -10.26 -6.08 15.59
N LYS A 330 -9.85 -7.11 14.84
CA LYS A 330 -8.83 -8.06 15.29
C LYS A 330 -7.45 -7.42 15.41
N ASN A 331 -7.08 -6.54 14.48
CA ASN A 331 -5.85 -5.76 14.57
C ASN A 331 -5.78 -4.94 15.86
N SER A 332 -6.86 -4.28 16.28
CA SER A 332 -6.87 -3.51 17.53
C SER A 332 -6.73 -4.39 18.78
N ILE A 333 -7.30 -5.60 18.78
CA ILE A 333 -7.08 -6.59 19.86
C ILE A 333 -5.60 -6.96 19.92
N GLY A 334 -5.02 -7.36 18.79
CA GLY A 334 -3.61 -7.74 18.69
C GLY A 334 -2.66 -6.61 19.08
N MET A 335 -2.96 -5.37 18.68
CA MET A 335 -2.16 -4.19 19.01
C MET A 335 -2.17 -3.90 20.51
N ASN A 336 -3.33 -3.89 21.17
CA ASN A 336 -3.39 -3.71 22.62
C ASN A 336 -2.65 -4.82 23.36
N LYS A 337 -2.83 -6.08 22.92
CA LYS A 337 -2.11 -7.22 23.48
C LYS A 337 -0.59 -7.06 23.33
N ALA A 338 -0.11 -6.69 22.14
CA ALA A 338 1.32 -6.51 21.88
C ALA A 338 1.93 -5.38 22.72
N ILE A 339 1.21 -4.27 22.91
CA ILE A 339 1.68 -3.17 23.78
C ILE A 339 1.88 -3.68 25.22
N ILE A 340 0.91 -4.41 25.75
CA ILE A 340 0.96 -4.97 27.12
C ILE A 340 2.08 -6.02 27.24
N ASP A 341 2.07 -7.02 26.36
CA ASP A 341 2.98 -8.17 26.46
C ASP A 341 4.46 -7.77 26.29
N ASN A 342 4.74 -6.71 25.52
CA ASN A 342 6.10 -6.23 25.27
C ASN A 342 6.53 -5.05 26.15
N ASN A 343 5.65 -4.56 27.04
CA ASN A 343 5.90 -3.36 27.85
C ASN A 343 6.37 -2.15 27.00
N VAL A 344 5.71 -1.95 25.85
CA VAL A 344 5.90 -0.76 25.00
C VAL A 344 5.44 0.48 25.76
#